data_AF-A0A099BCP4-F1
#
_entry.id   AF-A0A099BCP4-F1
#
_cell.length_a   1.000
_cell.length_b   1.000
_cell.length_c   1.000
_cell.angle_alpha   90.00
_cell.angle_beta   90.00
_cell.angle_gamma   90.00
#
_symmetry.space_group_name_H-M   'P 1'
#
loop_
_entity.id
_entity.type
_entity.pdbx_description
1 polymer ?
#
loop_
_entity_poly.entity_id
_entity_poly.type
_entity_poly.pdbx_seq_one_letter_code
_entity_poly.pdbx_strand_id
1 'polypeptide(L)' 'MATLMEKDVLLEYVASKIAKANINNQLEIMESLKDIREFLYKTNCKDIDYKDSIAKIKQISLESANLC' A
#
# COMPACT_ATOMS: atom_id res chain seq x y z
N MET A 1 10.88 -0.94 11.91
CA MET A 1 10.51 0.35 12.53
C MET A 1 10.71 1.45 11.52
N ALA A 2 9.66 2.22 11.23
CA ALA A 2 9.66 3.34 10.31
C ALA A 2 9.74 4.67 11.06
N THR A 3 10.24 5.69 10.40
CA THR A 3 10.11 7.10 10.79
C THR A 3 8.70 7.61 10.47
N LEU A 4 8.34 8.77 11.03
CA LEU A 4 7.08 9.45 10.67
C LEU A 4 7.05 9.79 9.17
N MET A 5 8.16 10.28 8.62
CA MET A 5 8.30 10.58 7.20
C MET A 5 8.13 9.32 6.33
N GLU A 6 8.74 8.21 6.70
CA GLU A 6 8.57 6.94 5.96
C GLU A 6 7.12 6.43 6.00
N LYS A 7 6.41 6.64 7.11
CA LYS A 7 4.97 6.35 7.19
C LYS A 7 4.16 7.22 6.23
N ASP A 8 4.47 8.51 6.13
CA ASP A 8 3.80 9.42 5.19
C ASP A 8 4.08 9.01 3.74
N VAL A 9 5.33 8.64 3.42
CA VAL A 9 5.71 8.11 2.10
C VAL A 9 4.94 6.82 1.78
N LEU A 10 4.78 5.91 2.75
CA LEU A 10 3.96 4.70 2.55
C LEU A 10 2.50 5.05 2.26
N LEU A 11 1.91 6.00 2.98
CA LEU A 11 0.54 6.44 2.78
C LEU A 11 0.33 7.05 1.38
N GLU A 12 1.24 7.92 0.94
CA GLU A 12 1.22 8.50 -0.40
C GLU A 12 1.38 7.40 -1.48
N TYR A 13 2.31 6.47 -1.26
CA TYR A 13 2.53 5.37 -2.19
C TYR A 13 1.29 4.50 -2.35
N VAL A 14 0.65 4.12 -1.25
CA VAL A 14 -0.60 3.33 -1.27
C VAL A 14 -1.73 4.11 -1.95
N ALA A 15 -1.88 5.41 -1.67
CA ALA A 15 -2.89 6.25 -2.32
C ALA A 15 -2.71 6.30 -3.84
N SER A 16 -1.47 6.45 -4.32
CA SER A 16 -1.13 6.41 -5.75
C SER A 16 -1.51 5.07 -6.39
N LYS A 17 -1.26 3.96 -5.70
CA LYS A 17 -1.60 2.61 -6.18
C LYS A 17 -3.10 2.36 -6.24
N ILE A 18 -3.86 2.83 -5.24
CA ILE A 18 -5.32 2.77 -5.24
C ILE A 18 -5.90 3.54 -6.43
N ALA A 19 -5.41 4.76 -6.69
CA ALA A 19 -5.86 5.56 -7.83
C ALA A 19 -5.64 4.84 -9.16
N LYS A 20 -4.47 4.20 -9.35
CA LYS A 20 -4.17 3.41 -10.55
C LYS A 20 -5.06 2.17 -10.68
N ALA A 21 -5.25 1.41 -9.60
CA ALA A 21 -6.12 0.24 -9.59
C ALA A 21 -7.57 0.60 -9.91
N ASN A 22 -8.06 1.74 -9.39
CA ASN A 22 -9.39 2.27 -9.68
C ASN A 22 -9.58 2.60 -11.17
N ILE A 23 -8.58 3.25 -11.80
CA ILE A 23 -8.61 3.54 -13.24
C ILE A 23 -8.71 2.25 -14.07
N ASN A 24 -8.03 1.19 -13.63
CA ASN A 24 -7.99 -0.10 -14.31
C ASN A 24 -9.13 -1.07 -13.89
N ASN A 25 -10.10 -0.62 -13.07
CA ASN A 25 -11.19 -1.44 -12.53
C ASN A 25 -10.76 -2.71 -11.78
N GLN A 26 -9.60 -2.67 -11.11
CA GLN A 26 -9.04 -3.78 -10.34
C GLN A 26 -9.52 -3.76 -8.88
N LEU A 27 -10.76 -4.20 -8.64
CA LEU A 27 -11.45 -4.09 -7.34
C LEU A 27 -10.71 -4.80 -6.19
N GLU A 28 -10.30 -6.06 -6.37
CA GLU A 28 -9.65 -6.87 -5.31
C GLU A 28 -8.31 -6.26 -4.85
N ILE A 29 -7.54 -5.72 -5.79
CA ILE A 29 -6.30 -5.00 -5.51
C ILE A 29 -6.58 -3.71 -4.75
N MET A 30 -7.63 -2.99 -5.14
CA MET A 30 -8.03 -1.77 -4.44
C MET A 30 -8.43 -2.05 -3.00
N GLU A 31 -9.17 -3.13 -2.72
CA GLU A 31 -9.52 -3.55 -1.37
C GLU A 31 -8.28 -3.89 -0.54
N SER A 32 -7.38 -4.72 -1.09
CA SER A 32 -6.12 -5.08 -0.43
C SER A 32 -5.25 -3.86 -0.09
N LEU A 33 -5.21 -2.85 -0.97
CA LEU A 33 -4.48 -1.60 -0.73
C LEU A 33 -5.19 -0.71 0.30
N LYS A 34 -6.52 -0.71 0.36
CA LYS A 34 -7.29 0.01 1.39
C LYS A 34 -7.01 -0.56 2.78
N ASP A 35 -6.90 -1.88 2.91
CA ASP A 35 -6.55 -2.53 4.18
C ASP A 35 -5.16 -2.12 4.66
N ILE A 36 -4.17 -2.06 3.76
CA ILE A 36 -2.83 -1.55 4.10
C ILE A 36 -2.92 -0.10 4.55
N ARG A 37 -3.66 0.75 3.84
CA ARG A 37 -3.82 2.16 4.22
C ARG A 37 -4.43 2.32 5.61
N GLU A 38 -5.45 1.53 5.93
CA GLU A 38 -6.08 1.53 7.25
C GLU A 38 -5.12 1.08 8.35
N PHE A 39 -4.35 0.01 8.10
CA PHE A 39 -3.28 -0.44 8.99
C PHE A 39 -2.27 0.69 9.25
N LEU A 40 -1.79 1.36 8.20
CA LEU A 40 -0.84 2.46 8.32
C LEU A 40 -1.42 3.61 9.15
N TYR A 41 -2.68 4.01 8.95
CA TYR A 41 -3.30 5.07 9.75
C TYR A 41 -3.35 4.73 11.25
N LYS A 42 -3.78 3.51 11.58
CA LYS A 42 -3.99 3.06 12.96
C LYS A 42 -2.71 2.71 13.72
N THR A 43 -1.63 2.39 13.00
CA THR A 43 -0.38 1.89 13.60
C THR A 43 0.62 3.02 13.83
N ASN A 44 1.29 3.04 14.98
CA ASN A 44 2.36 4.00 15.23
C ASN A 44 3.54 3.73 14.28
N CYS A 45 4.24 4.76 13.79
CA CYS A 45 5.35 4.56 12.86
C CYS A 45 6.46 3.64 13.42
N LYS A 46 6.64 3.64 14.74
CA LYS A 46 7.62 2.78 15.41
C LYS A 46 7.35 1.28 15.19
N ASP A 47 6.08 0.91 15.07
CA ASP A 47 5.64 -0.48 14.95
C ASP A 47 5.50 -0.94 13.48
N ILE A 48 5.79 -0.05 12.53
CA ILE A 48 5.75 -0.35 11.10
C ILE A 48 7.13 -0.82 10.64
N ASP A 49 7.19 -1.96 9.95
CA ASP A 49 8.36 -2.28 9.14
C ASP A 49 8.23 -1.66 7.76
N TYR A 50 9.04 -0.63 7.49
CA TYR A 50 8.98 0.10 6.22
C TYR A 50 9.31 -0.79 5.03
N LYS A 51 10.38 -1.61 5.12
CA LYS A 51 10.85 -2.43 4.00
C LYS A 51 9.83 -3.52 3.68
N ASP A 52 9.29 -4.14 4.72
CA ASP A 52 8.29 -5.19 4.58
C ASP A 52 6.97 -4.63 4.02
N SER A 53 6.56 -3.45 4.48
CA SER A 53 5.39 -2.74 3.96
C SER A 53 5.54 -2.41 2.47
N ILE A 54 6.71 -1.89 2.05
CA ILE A 54 7.00 -1.63 0.62
C ILE A 54 6.93 -2.93 -0.20
N ALA A 55 7.52 -4.02 0.29
CA ALA A 55 7.49 -5.31 -0.39
C ALA A 55 6.06 -5.81 -0.59
N LYS A 56 5.23 -5.75 0.47
CA LYS A 56 3.82 -6.13 0.42
C LYS A 56 3.02 -5.30 -0.58
N ILE A 57 3.17 -3.97 -0.58
CA ILE A 57 2.48 -3.08 -1.54
C ILE A 57 2.91 -3.38 -2.98
N LYS A 58 4.20 -3.67 -3.20
CA LYS A 58 4.72 -4.05 -4.52
C LYS A 58 4.16 -5.38 -5.00
N GLN A 59 4.08 -6.38 -4.13
CA GLN A 59 3.53 -7.69 -4.48
C GLN A 59 2.07 -7.59 -4.95
N ILE A 60 1.23 -6.90 -4.20
CA ILE A 60 -0.17 -6.64 -4.58
C ILE A 60 -0.26 -5.93 -5.94
N SER A 61 0.69 -5.03 -6.23
CA SER A 61 0.79 -4.34 -7.53
C SER A 61 1.35 -5.19 -8.68
N LEU A 62 1.99 -6.33 -8.41
CA LEU A 62 2.55 -7.21 -9.44
C LEU A 62 1.56 -8.29 -9.83
N GLU A 63 0.78 -8.78 -8.86
CA GLU A 63 -0.38 -9.65 -9.10
C GLU A 63 -1.37 -8.98 -10.07
N SER A 64 -1.47 -7.65 -10.04
CA SER A 64 -2.26 -6.86 -11.00
C SER A 64 -1.72 -6.81 -12.42
N ALA A 65 -0.41 -6.96 -12.62
CA ALA A 65 0.23 -6.87 -13.93
C ALA A 65 0.20 -8.21 -14.68
N ASN A 66 0.09 -9.33 -13.94
CA ASN A 66 0.01 -10.68 -14.51
C ASN A 66 -1.41 -11.13 -14.85
N LEU A 67 -2.44 -10.34 -14.50
CA LEU A 67 -3.85 -10.58 -14.80
C LEU A 67 -4.31 -9.88 -16.11
N CYS A 68 -3.39 -9.26 -16.86
CA CYS A 68 -3.63 -8.65 -18.18
C CYS A 68 -3.14 -9.53 -19.32
#